data_AF-A0A9E4ZNG3-F1
#
_entry.id   AF-A0A9E4ZNG3-F1
#
_cell.length_a   1.000
_cell.length_b   1.000
_cell.length_c   1.000
_cell.angle_alpha   90.00
_cell.angle_beta   90.00
_cell.angle_gamma   90.00
#
_symmetry.space_group_name_H-M   'P 1'
#
loop_
_entity.id
_entity.type
_entity.pdbx_description
1 polymer ?
#
loop_
_entity_poly.entity_id
_entity_poly.type
_entity_poly.pdbx_seq_one_letter_code
_entity_poly.pdbx_strand_id
1 'polypeptide(L)'
;MKNTQTEKGLKELFFANSEDHLLLLFSAQKLKEDNRVEDAKDIEEKALVELGHAKGILEKLIKYLGLEEVWKWYNELSREETKDIKEKFRIVATQYLLSKLLSEKITDKRSELENTAKEKFEEAKKLYEQILEAI
;
A
#
# COMPACT_ATOMS: atom_id res chain seq x y z
N MET A 1 1.20 -19.75 17.26
CA MET A 1 2.12 -20.35 16.25
C MET A 1 3.07 -19.29 15.76
N LYS A 2 4.24 -19.71 15.26
CA LYS A 2 5.49 -18.96 15.04
C LYS A 2 5.37 -17.64 14.25
N ASN A 3 5.97 -16.57 14.79
CA ASN A 3 6.61 -15.49 14.03
C ASN A 3 7.70 -16.10 13.12
N THR A 4 7.32 -16.73 12.00
CA THR A 4 8.29 -17.34 11.10
C THR A 4 9.01 -16.27 10.29
N GLN A 5 10.25 -16.54 9.90
CA GLN A 5 10.99 -15.71 8.96
C GLN A 5 10.20 -15.50 7.64
N THR A 6 9.39 -16.48 7.27
CA THR A 6 8.47 -16.41 6.12
C THR A 6 7.38 -15.37 6.30
N GLU A 7 6.70 -15.31 7.45
CA GLU A 7 5.69 -14.29 7.72
C GLU A 7 6.30 -12.88 7.61
N LYS A 8 7.43 -12.65 8.29
CA LYS A 8 8.12 -11.36 8.26
C LYS A 8 8.52 -10.99 6.84
N GLY A 9 9.08 -11.93 6.08
CA GLY A 9 9.45 -11.72 4.69
C GLY A 9 8.26 -11.37 3.80
N LEU A 10 7.12 -12.05 3.98
CA LEU A 10 5.91 -11.76 3.20
C LEU A 10 5.32 -10.38 3.55
N LYS A 11 5.29 -10.00 4.84
CA LYS A 11 4.86 -8.66 5.26
C LYS A 11 5.77 -7.58 4.68
N GLU A 12 7.08 -7.78 4.74
CA GLU A 12 8.08 -6.84 4.21
C GLU A 12 7.97 -6.66 2.69
N LEU A 13 7.76 -7.75 1.95
CA LEU A 13 7.48 -7.68 0.52
C LEU A 13 6.18 -6.91 0.24
N PHE A 14 5.12 -7.18 1.02
CA PHE A 14 3.87 -6.45 0.86
C PHE A 14 4.03 -4.95 1.10
N PHE A 15 4.81 -4.55 2.12
CA PHE A 15 5.18 -3.15 2.35
C PHE A 15 5.87 -2.54 1.13
N ALA A 16 6.92 -3.20 0.62
CA ALA A 16 7.69 -2.70 -0.52
C ALA A 16 6.81 -2.51 -1.77
N ASN A 17 5.98 -3.51 -2.12
CA ASN A 17 5.12 -3.39 -3.29
C ASN A 17 3.96 -2.39 -3.09
N SER A 18 3.53 -2.15 -1.85
CA SER A 18 2.53 -1.11 -1.54
C SER A 18 3.13 0.29 -1.73
N GLU A 19 4.33 0.50 -1.22
CA GLU A 19 5.11 1.73 -1.37
C GLU A 19 5.39 2.00 -2.86
N ASP A 20 5.97 1.04 -3.58
CA ASP A 20 6.31 1.18 -4.99
C ASP A 20 5.07 1.45 -5.84
N HIS A 21 3.95 0.76 -5.58
CA HIS A 21 2.70 0.99 -6.31
C HIS A 21 2.26 2.46 -6.23
N LEU A 22 2.19 3.04 -5.02
CA LEU A 22 1.74 4.42 -4.87
C LEU A 22 2.79 5.43 -5.34
N LEU A 23 4.07 5.17 -5.08
CA LEU A 23 5.16 6.04 -5.53
C LEU A 23 5.14 6.18 -7.06
N LEU A 24 5.05 5.06 -7.77
CA LEU A 24 4.99 5.04 -9.23
C LEU A 24 3.67 5.68 -9.72
N LEU A 25 2.54 5.35 -9.10
CA LEU A 25 1.26 5.92 -9.49
C LEU A 25 1.24 7.46 -9.37
N PHE A 26 1.75 8.01 -8.28
CA PHE A 26 1.82 9.46 -8.09
C PHE A 26 2.88 10.12 -8.98
N SER A 27 3.99 9.43 -9.24
CA SER A 27 4.99 9.87 -10.22
C SER A 27 4.40 9.96 -11.62
N ALA A 28 3.62 8.96 -12.05
CA ALA A 28 2.89 8.99 -13.32
C ALA A 28 1.90 10.16 -13.38
N GLN A 29 1.19 10.47 -12.27
CA GLN A 29 0.31 11.63 -12.21
C GLN A 29 1.08 12.94 -12.41
N LYS A 30 2.22 13.12 -11.75
CA LYS A 30 3.07 14.31 -11.93
C LYS A 30 3.59 14.44 -13.36
N LEU A 31 4.03 13.34 -13.97
CA LEU A 31 4.44 13.35 -15.38
C LEU A 31 3.29 13.77 -16.31
N LYS A 32 2.05 13.36 -16.05
CA LYS A 32 0.88 13.83 -16.81
C LYS A 32 0.62 15.32 -16.61
N GLU A 33 0.74 15.82 -15.37
CA GLU A 33 0.65 17.26 -15.06
C GLU A 33 1.71 18.08 -15.83
N ASP A 34 2.89 17.51 -16.02
CA ASP A 34 4.01 18.11 -16.78
C ASP A 34 3.94 17.88 -18.30
N ASN A 35 2.81 17.37 -18.83
CA ASN A 35 2.60 17.01 -20.24
C ASN A 35 3.55 15.93 -20.80
N ARG A 36 4.18 15.13 -19.93
CA ARG A 36 5.02 13.97 -20.28
C ARG A 36 4.19 12.69 -20.34
N VAL A 37 3.21 12.66 -21.26
CA VAL A 37 2.16 11.64 -21.29
C VAL A 37 2.69 10.23 -21.57
N GLU A 38 3.64 10.07 -22.50
CA GLU A 38 4.20 8.74 -22.82
C GLU A 38 5.02 8.18 -21.65
N ASP A 39 5.89 8.99 -21.04
CA ASP A 39 6.64 8.58 -19.85
C ASP A 39 5.68 8.20 -18.70
N ALA A 40 4.57 8.92 -18.56
CA ALA A 40 3.59 8.61 -17.53
C ALA A 40 2.89 7.26 -17.74
N LYS A 41 2.64 6.85 -18.99
CA LYS A 41 2.05 5.53 -19.29
C LYS A 41 2.99 4.41 -18.86
N ASP A 42 4.26 4.51 -19.20
CA ASP A 42 5.27 3.50 -18.84
C ASP A 42 5.39 3.34 -17.30
N ILE A 43 5.31 4.44 -16.56
CA ILE A 43 5.35 4.42 -15.10
C ILE A 43 4.03 3.87 -14.51
N GLU A 44 2.88 4.20 -15.10
CA GLU A 44 1.58 3.67 -14.69
C GLU A 44 1.51 2.14 -14.88
N GLU A 45 2.04 1.61 -15.98
CA GLU A 45 2.14 0.16 -16.20
C GLU A 45 2.95 -0.53 -15.11
N LYS A 46 4.09 0.05 -14.71
CA LYS A 46 4.90 -0.47 -13.59
C LYS A 46 4.13 -0.41 -12.27
N ALA A 47 3.40 0.68 -12.01
CA ALA A 47 2.56 0.78 -10.82
C ALA A 47 1.52 -0.36 -10.77
N LEU A 48 0.94 -0.74 -11.91
CA LEU A 48 -0.01 -1.87 -11.99
C LEU A 48 0.66 -3.23 -11.77
N VAL A 49 1.90 -3.41 -12.19
CA VAL A 49 2.69 -4.62 -11.90
C VAL A 49 2.90 -4.77 -10.40
N GLU A 50 3.28 -3.70 -9.69
CA GLU A 50 3.47 -3.75 -8.24
C GLU A 50 2.18 -3.99 -7.47
N LEU A 51 1.06 -3.45 -7.95
CA LEU A 51 -0.26 -3.82 -7.43
C LEU A 51 -0.54 -5.33 -7.60
N GLY A 52 -0.16 -5.90 -8.74
CA GLY A 52 -0.25 -7.33 -8.99
C GLY A 52 0.58 -8.17 -8.01
N HIS A 53 1.83 -7.74 -7.74
CA HIS A 53 2.69 -8.38 -6.75
C HIS A 53 2.09 -8.33 -5.35
N ALA A 54 1.66 -7.15 -4.90
CA ALA A 54 1.04 -6.98 -3.58
C ALA A 54 -0.21 -7.86 -3.41
N LYS A 55 -1.08 -7.92 -4.43
CA LYS A 55 -2.24 -8.84 -4.43
C LYS A 55 -1.80 -10.30 -4.24
N GLY A 56 -0.83 -10.76 -5.03
CA GLY A 56 -0.32 -12.13 -4.94
C GLY A 56 0.31 -12.44 -3.57
N ILE A 57 0.99 -11.47 -2.95
CA ILE A 57 1.57 -11.60 -1.62
C ILE A 57 0.48 -11.67 -0.55
N LEU A 58 -0.58 -10.85 -0.65
CA LEU A 58 -1.70 -10.89 0.28
C LEU A 58 -2.40 -12.26 0.26
N GLU A 59 -2.65 -12.83 -0.92
CA GLU A 59 -3.23 -14.18 -1.02
C GLU A 59 -2.34 -15.22 -0.35
N LYS A 60 -1.01 -15.10 -0.50
CA LYS A 60 -0.05 -15.98 0.18
C LYS A 60 -0.08 -15.78 1.70
N LEU A 61 -0.17 -14.55 2.19
CA LEU A 61 -0.31 -14.24 3.63
C LEU A 61 -1.58 -14.85 4.19
N ILE A 62 -2.73 -14.67 3.52
CA ILE A 62 -4.01 -15.23 3.94
C ILE A 62 -3.96 -16.76 3.92
N LYS A 63 -3.36 -17.38 2.89
CA LYS A 63 -3.20 -18.84 2.83
C LYS A 63 -2.30 -19.36 3.95
N TYR A 64 -1.28 -18.61 4.35
CA TYR A 64 -0.30 -19.05 5.34
C TYR A 64 -0.74 -18.80 6.79
N LEU A 65 -1.38 -17.65 7.07
CA LEU A 65 -1.74 -17.19 8.41
C LEU A 65 -3.23 -17.29 8.71
N GLY A 66 -4.08 -17.30 7.67
CA GLY A 66 -5.52 -17.08 7.79
C GLY A 66 -5.90 -15.60 7.70
N LEU A 67 -7.16 -15.34 7.34
CA LEU A 67 -7.69 -13.98 7.19
C LEU A 67 -7.72 -13.21 8.51
N GLU A 68 -8.01 -13.88 9.63
CA GLU A 68 -8.08 -13.26 10.97
C GLU A 68 -6.72 -12.68 11.42
N GLU A 69 -5.62 -13.39 11.16
CA GLU A 69 -4.27 -12.89 11.50
C GLU A 69 -3.84 -11.74 10.60
N VAL A 70 -4.22 -11.75 9.31
CA VAL A 70 -4.00 -10.63 8.40
C VAL A 70 -4.83 -9.41 8.84
N TRP A 71 -6.07 -9.62 9.28
CA TRP A 71 -6.91 -8.57 9.86
C TRP A 71 -6.30 -7.99 11.14
N LYS A 72 -5.74 -8.84 12.01
CA LYS A 72 -5.03 -8.39 13.20
C LYS A 72 -3.81 -7.54 12.84
N TRP A 73 -3.00 -7.99 11.87
CA TRP A 73 -1.87 -7.20 11.38
C TRP A 73 -2.29 -5.84 10.83
N TYR A 74 -3.39 -5.76 10.08
CA TYR A 74 -3.96 -4.49 9.62
C TYR A 74 -4.29 -3.54 10.80
N ASN A 75 -4.86 -4.07 11.89
CA ASN A 75 -5.17 -3.29 13.09
C ASN A 75 -3.95 -2.88 13.91
N GLU A 76 -2.85 -3.64 13.82
CA GLU A 76 -1.56 -3.27 14.42
C GLU A 76 -0.93 -2.11 13.63
N LEU A 77 -0.94 -2.21 12.29
CA LEU A 77 -0.46 -1.18 11.38
C LEU A 77 -1.18 0.15 11.53
N SER A 78 -2.49 0.14 11.78
CA SER A 78 -3.27 1.38 11.92
C SER A 78 -2.89 2.24 13.15
N ARG A 79 -2.09 1.68 14.06
CA ARG A 79 -1.61 2.33 15.29
C ARG A 79 -0.13 2.69 15.23
N GLU A 80 0.54 2.35 14.12
CA GLU A 80 1.97 2.63 13.96
C GLU A 80 2.18 4.12 13.68
N GLU A 81 3.07 4.74 14.46
CA GLU A 81 3.43 6.15 14.33
C GLU A 81 4.93 6.29 14.11
N THR A 82 5.31 7.14 13.16
CA THR A 82 6.70 7.49 12.88
C THR A 82 6.82 8.97 12.53
N LYS A 83 7.98 9.54 12.84
CA LYS A 83 8.35 10.92 12.47
C LYS A 83 9.10 11.00 11.16
N ASP A 84 9.63 9.88 10.67
CA ASP A 84 10.28 9.83 9.35
C ASP A 84 9.21 9.84 8.27
N ILE A 85 9.26 10.83 7.39
CA ILE A 85 8.26 11.01 6.34
C ILE A 85 8.25 9.87 5.33
N LYS A 86 9.41 9.27 5.03
CA LYS A 86 9.51 8.15 4.08
C LYS A 86 8.91 6.89 4.69
N GLU A 87 9.24 6.59 5.94
CA GLU A 87 8.61 5.48 6.66
C GLU A 87 7.11 5.71 6.83
N LYS A 88 6.69 6.96 7.09
CA LYS A 88 5.27 7.31 7.16
C LYS A 88 4.56 7.04 5.84
N PHE A 89 5.15 7.43 4.72
CA PHE A 89 4.60 7.15 3.38
C PHE A 89 4.45 5.65 3.16
N ARG A 90 5.48 4.86 3.48
CA ARG A 90 5.48 3.39 3.38
C ARG A 90 4.36 2.76 4.21
N ILE A 91 4.17 3.17 5.46
CA ILE A 91 3.10 2.68 6.34
C ILE A 91 1.72 3.06 5.77
N VAL A 92 1.52 4.32 5.39
CA VAL A 92 0.24 4.80 4.88
C VAL A 92 -0.13 4.14 3.54
N ALA A 93 0.86 3.92 2.65
CA ALA A 93 0.67 3.18 1.41
C ALA A 93 0.22 1.73 1.67
N THR A 94 0.83 1.10 2.68
CA THR A 94 0.46 -0.26 3.10
C THR A 94 -0.94 -0.31 3.71
N GLN A 95 -1.31 0.68 4.53
CA GLN A 95 -2.66 0.83 5.08
C GLN A 95 -3.69 1.00 3.94
N TYR A 96 -3.43 1.88 2.98
CA TYR A 96 -4.27 2.05 1.78
C TYR A 96 -4.53 0.70 1.10
N LEU A 97 -3.45 -0.02 0.79
CA LEU A 97 -3.58 -1.21 -0.03
C LEU A 97 -4.22 -2.38 0.72
N LEU A 98 -3.90 -2.55 2.01
CA LEU A 98 -4.58 -3.53 2.86
C LEU A 98 -6.07 -3.22 3.00
N SER A 99 -6.45 -1.97 3.31
CA SER A 99 -7.86 -1.60 3.44
C SER A 99 -8.61 -1.90 2.14
N LYS A 100 -8.04 -1.52 1.00
CA LYS A 100 -8.64 -1.74 -0.33
C LYS A 100 -8.82 -3.24 -0.64
N LEU A 101 -7.80 -4.06 -0.40
CA LEU A 101 -7.87 -5.48 -0.73
C LEU A 101 -8.66 -6.30 0.29
N LEU A 102 -8.68 -5.88 1.55
CA LEU A 102 -9.48 -6.53 2.59
C LEU A 102 -10.96 -6.20 2.46
N SER A 103 -11.36 -5.04 1.91
CA SER A 103 -12.77 -4.72 1.67
C SER A 103 -13.44 -5.66 0.65
N GLU A 104 -12.64 -6.25 -0.25
CA GLU A 104 -13.08 -7.29 -1.18
C GLU A 104 -13.36 -8.63 -0.47
N LYS A 105 -12.71 -8.88 0.67
CA LYS A 105 -12.71 -10.17 1.39
C LYS A 105 -13.56 -10.17 2.66
N ILE A 106 -13.63 -9.05 3.37
CA ILE A 106 -14.33 -8.88 4.65
C ILE A 106 -15.60 -8.05 4.40
N THR A 107 -16.70 -8.73 4.13
CA THR A 107 -17.93 -8.11 3.61
C THR A 107 -18.66 -7.25 4.64
N ASP A 108 -18.64 -7.63 5.92
CA ASP A 108 -19.25 -6.90 7.03
C ASP A 108 -18.53 -5.57 7.35
N LYS A 109 -17.26 -5.45 6.94
CA LYS A 109 -16.43 -4.26 7.11
C LYS A 109 -16.15 -3.49 5.82
N ARG A 110 -16.75 -3.90 4.69
CA ARG A 110 -16.42 -3.37 3.36
C ARG A 110 -16.46 -1.84 3.30
N SER A 111 -17.56 -1.22 3.73
CA SER A 111 -17.72 0.25 3.64
C SER A 111 -16.71 1.01 4.51
N GLU A 112 -16.42 0.51 5.71
CA GLU A 112 -15.41 1.08 6.62
C GLU A 112 -14.01 1.04 5.97
N LEU A 113 -13.67 -0.10 5.37
CA LEU A 113 -12.39 -0.32 4.72
C LEU A 113 -12.24 0.47 3.41
N GLU A 114 -13.29 0.59 2.61
CA GLU A 114 -13.29 1.43 1.41
C GLU A 114 -13.11 2.91 1.74
N ASN A 115 -13.73 3.39 2.82
CA ASN A 115 -13.54 4.76 3.28
C ASN A 115 -12.11 4.98 3.79
N THR A 116 -11.59 4.05 4.60
CA THR A 116 -10.20 4.09 5.07
C THR A 116 -9.22 4.10 3.89
N ALA A 117 -9.45 3.27 2.87
CA ALA A 117 -8.62 3.25 1.67
C ALA A 117 -8.60 4.62 0.98
N LYS A 118 -9.76 5.27 0.82
CA LYS A 118 -9.82 6.63 0.23
C LYS A 118 -9.03 7.63 1.06
N GLU A 119 -9.21 7.64 2.38
CA GLU A 119 -8.49 8.53 3.29
C GLU A 119 -6.97 8.34 3.21
N LYS A 120 -6.51 7.08 3.22
CA LYS A 120 -5.09 6.74 3.18
C LYS A 120 -4.46 7.00 1.81
N PHE A 121 -5.22 6.89 0.73
CA PHE A 121 -4.76 7.31 -0.59
C PHE A 121 -4.46 8.82 -0.63
N GLU A 122 -5.37 9.64 -0.11
CA GLU A 122 -5.17 11.10 -0.05
C GLU A 122 -4.05 11.49 0.91
N GLU A 123 -3.92 10.80 2.05
CA GLU A 123 -2.80 10.99 2.98
C GLU A 123 -1.46 10.64 2.31
N ALA A 124 -1.37 9.50 1.62
CA ALA A 124 -0.17 9.08 0.90
C ALA A 124 0.22 10.09 -0.18
N LYS A 125 -0.76 10.64 -0.91
CA LYS A 125 -0.51 11.66 -1.94
C LYS A 125 0.13 12.92 -1.35
N LYS A 126 -0.37 13.40 -0.20
CA LYS A 126 0.22 14.56 0.51
C LYS A 126 1.64 14.28 1.00
N LEU A 127 1.89 13.06 1.51
CA LEU A 127 3.22 12.65 1.96
C LEU A 127 4.20 12.58 0.78
N TYR A 128 3.75 12.06 -0.36
CA TYR A 128 4.54 12.04 -1.59
C TYR A 128 4.95 13.45 -2.03
N GLU A 129 4.03 14.43 -2.02
CA GLU A 129 4.34 15.82 -2.35
C GLU A 129 5.41 16.41 -1.40
N GLN A 130 5.26 16.17 -0.09
CA GLN A 130 6.27 16.60 0.90
C GLN A 130 7.63 15.93 0.70
N ILE A 131 7.67 14.66 0.27
CA ILE A 131 8.92 13.96 -0.05
C ILE A 131 9.61 14.62 -1.23
N LEU A 132 8.87 15.03 -2.27
CA LEU A 132 9.44 15.74 -3.43
C LEU A 132 10.02 17.10 -3.03
N GLU A 133 9.36 17.83 -2.13
CA GLU A 133 9.83 19.14 -1.65
C GLU A 133 11.08 19.04 -0.75
N ALA A 134 11.34 17.87 -0.17
CA ALA A 134 12.48 17.63 0.71
C ALA A 134 13.78 17.24 -0.05
N ILE A 135 13.73 17.16 -1.39
CA ILE A 135 14.86 16.81 -2.28
C ILE A 135 15.39 18.09 -2.94
#